data_AF-B7PDV0-F1
#
_entry.id   AF-B7PDV0-F1
#
_cell.length_a   1.000
_cell.length_b   1.000
_cell.length_c   1.000
_cell.angle_alpha   90.00
_cell.angle_beta   90.00
_cell.angle_gamma   90.00
#
_symmetry.space_group_name_H-M   'P 1'
#
loop_
_entity.id
_entity.type
_entity.pdbx_description
1 polymer ?
#
loop_
_entity_poly.entity_id
_entity_poly.type
_entity_poly.pdbx_seq_one_letter_code
_entity_poly.pdbx_strand_id
1 'polypeptide(L)' 'MIRNLLVYKNIDFEDRRLPFGGPPDYACTQWQAEKFSHGLTFPNLPYYIDGDFKLTQSLAILRYLGRKHDLAGR' A
#
# COMPACT_ATOMS: atom_id res chain seq x y z
N MET A 1 9.69 1.71 -4.04
CA MET A 1 9.47 1.30 -5.45
C MET A 1 8.03 1.48 -5.91
N ILE A 2 7.00 1.10 -5.14
CA ILE A 2 5.58 1.29 -5.53
C ILE A 2 5.26 2.74 -5.88
N ARG A 3 5.60 3.72 -5.01
CA ARG A 3 5.44 5.15 -5.28
C ARG A 3 6.12 5.59 -6.57
N ASN A 4 7.36 5.15 -6.81
CA ASN A 4 8.11 5.50 -8.02
C ASN A 4 7.42 4.98 -9.29
N LEU A 5 6.84 3.78 -9.26
CA LEU A 5 6.07 3.24 -10.38
C LEU A 5 4.84 4.09 -10.67
N LEU A 6 4.07 4.43 -9.62
CA LEU A 6 2.87 5.27 -9.75
C LEU A 6 3.20 6.65 -10.33
N VAL A 7 4.25 7.30 -9.81
CA VAL A 7 4.75 8.58 -10.34
C VAL A 7 5.24 8.44 -11.78
N TYR A 8 6.02 7.41 -12.10
CA TYR A 8 6.53 7.19 -13.45
C TYR A 8 5.41 7.03 -14.50
N LYS A 9 4.29 6.40 -14.10
CA LYS A 9 3.10 6.26 -14.94
C LYS A 9 2.13 7.44 -14.85
N ASN A 10 2.47 8.50 -14.11
CA ASN A 10 1.60 9.65 -13.84
C ASN A 10 0.22 9.23 -13.32
N ILE A 11 0.18 8.23 -12.44
CA ILE A 11 -1.05 7.79 -11.80
C ILE A 11 -1.25 8.63 -10.54
N ASP A 12 -2.41 9.28 -10.43
CA ASP A 12 -2.80 9.97 -9.21
C ASP A 12 -3.09 8.94 -8.11
N PHE A 13 -2.48 9.14 -6.95
CA PHE A 13 -2.69 8.29 -5.79
C PHE A 13 -2.57 9.10 -4.50
N GLU A 14 -3.32 8.68 -3.48
CA GLU A 14 -3.15 9.20 -2.13
C GLU A 14 -2.02 8.45 -1.41
N ASP A 15 -0.93 9.16 -1.07
CA ASP A 15 0.16 8.58 -0.26
C ASP A 15 -0.17 8.69 1.24
N ARG A 16 -0.99 7.75 1.74
CA ARG A 16 -1.30 7.68 3.16
C ARG A 16 -0.07 7.21 3.96
N ARG A 17 0.53 8.12 4.73
CA ARG A 17 1.66 7.83 5.62
C ARG A 17 1.20 7.79 7.06
N LEU A 18 1.31 6.61 7.66
CA LEU A 18 0.98 6.42 9.07
C LEU A 18 2.19 6.85 9.92
N PRO A 19 2.03 7.79 10.86
CA PRO A 19 3.09 8.16 11.76
C PRO A 19 3.41 6.98 12.67
N PHE A 20 4.71 6.81 12.92
CA PHE A 20 5.19 5.91 13.95
C PHE A 20 5.46 6.72 15.22
N GLY A 21 5.01 6.22 16.36
CA GLY A 21 5.21 6.88 17.65
C GLY A 21 6.69 7.08 17.96
N GLY A 22 6.99 8.16 18.67
CA GLY A 22 8.33 8.43 19.17
C GLY A 22 8.68 7.60 20.42
N PRO A 23 9.90 7.74 20.93
CA PRO A 23 10.29 7.19 22.23
C PRO A 23 9.42 7.76 23.36
N PRO A 24 9.15 7.00 24.44
CA PRO A 24 9.61 5.64 24.71
C PRO A 24 8.72 4.54 24.12
N ASP A 25 7.50 4.88 23.67
CA ASP A 25 6.46 3.90 23.41
C ASP A 25 6.58 3.23 22.03
N TYR A 26 7.17 3.92 21.04
CA TYR A 26 7.36 3.41 19.66
C TYR A 26 6.09 2.74 19.09
N ALA A 27 4.93 3.31 19.38
CA ALA A 27 3.65 2.70 19.07
C ALA A 27 3.11 3.18 17.72
N CYS A 28 2.62 2.25 16.90
CA CYS A 28 1.90 2.57 15.66
C CYS A 28 0.38 2.55 15.92
N THR A 29 -0.07 3.41 16.83
CA THR A 29 -1.45 3.44 17.34
C THR A 29 -2.47 3.61 16.22
N GLN A 30 -2.20 4.51 15.28
CA GLN A 30 -3.09 4.75 14.13
C GLN A 30 -3.26 3.48 13.28
N TRP A 31 -2.16 2.79 12.95
CA TRP A 31 -2.24 1.54 12.20
C TRP A 31 -3.00 0.46 12.96
N GLN A 32 -2.74 0.30 14.26
CA GLN A 32 -3.40 -0.73 15.06
C GLN A 32 -4.92 -0.53 15.12
N ALA A 33 -5.38 0.72 15.20
CA ALA A 33 -6.81 1.05 15.21
C ALA A 33 -7.50 0.72 13.88
N GLU A 34 -6.84 0.96 12.75
CA GLU A 34 -7.44 0.78 11.41
C GLU A 34 -7.11 -0.57 10.75
N LYS A 35 -6.20 -1.36 11.32
CA LYS A 35 -5.66 -2.59 10.71
C LYS A 35 -6.73 -3.51 10.13
N PHE A 36 -7.83 -3.69 10.85
CA PHE A 36 -8.91 -4.61 10.46
C PHE A 36 -10.13 -3.91 9.84
N SER A 37 -10.16 -2.58 9.75
CA SER A 37 -11.32 -1.84 9.24
C SER A 37 -11.37 -1.76 7.71
N HIS A 38 -10.24 -1.95 7.04
CA HIS A 38 -10.13 -1.78 5.59
C HIS A 38 -10.63 -2.97 4.75
N GLY A 39 -11.01 -4.08 5.38
CA GLY A 39 -11.44 -5.29 4.67
C GLY A 39 -10.31 -5.95 3.86
N LEU A 40 -9.07 -5.82 4.34
CA LEU A 40 -7.91 -6.52 3.78
C LEU A 40 -7.96 -7.99 4.20
N THR A 41 -7.80 -8.92 3.25
CA THR A 41 -7.76 -10.36 3.56
C THR A 41 -6.62 -10.72 4.50
N PHE A 42 -5.45 -10.08 4.32
CA PHE A 42 -4.27 -10.28 5.16
C PHE A 42 -3.71 -8.91 5.60
N PRO A 43 -4.22 -8.31 6.69
CA PRO A 43 -3.88 -6.95 7.09
C PRO A 43 -2.38 -6.72 7.32
N ASN A 44 -1.77 -5.92 6.45
CA ASN A 44 -0.36 -5.55 6.56
C ASN A 44 -0.06 -4.23 5.84
N LEU A 45 1.07 -3.61 6.19
CA LEU A 45 1.66 -2.51 5.44
C LEU A 45 2.83 -3.03 4.58
N PRO A 46 3.03 -2.50 3.35
CA PRO A 46 2.12 -1.59 2.64
C PRO A 46 0.86 -2.32 2.15
N TYR A 47 -0.24 -1.57 2.04
CA TYR A 47 -1.44 -1.96 1.30
C TYR A 47 -1.69 -1.03 0.12
N TYR A 48 -2.49 -1.48 -0.83
CA TYR A 48 -2.95 -0.70 -1.98
C TYR A 48 -4.41 -1.02 -2.24
N ILE A 49 -5.23 0.02 -2.43
CA ILE A 49 -6.67 -0.07 -2.68
C ILE A 49 -6.94 0.60 -4.02
N ASP A 50 -7.64 -0.12 -4.89
CA ASP A 50 -7.94 0.29 -6.26
C ASP A 50 -9.34 -0.24 -6.63
N GLY A 51 -10.35 0.57 -6.34
CA GLY A 51 -11.75 0.15 -6.39
C GLY A 51 -12.01 -1.05 -5.47
N ASP A 52 -12.47 -2.15 -6.06
CA ASP A 52 -12.75 -3.41 -5.35
C ASP A 52 -11.49 -4.21 -5.01
N PHE A 53 -10.35 -3.90 -5.64
CA PHE A 53 -9.09 -4.60 -5.39
C PHE A 53 -8.40 -4.04 -4.16
N LYS A 54 -8.22 -4.91 -3.15
CA LYS A 54 -7.52 -4.59 -1.91
C LYS A 54 -6.35 -5.54 -1.74
N LEU A 55 -5.14 -5.02 -1.89
CA LEU A 55 -3.91 -5.80 -1.96
C LEU A 55 -2.99 -5.45 -0.81
N THR A 56 -2.36 -6.48 -0.26
CA THR A 56 -1.22 -6.39 0.66
C THR A 56 -0.04 -7.14 0.03
N GLN A 57 1.14 -7.10 0.67
CA GLN A 57 2.42 -7.62 0.15
C GLN A 57 2.99 -6.75 -0.98
N SER A 58 4.14 -6.12 -0.70
CA SER A 58 4.76 -5.12 -1.59
C SER A 58 5.02 -5.63 -3.01
N LEU A 59 5.47 -6.89 -3.16
CA LEU A 59 5.70 -7.51 -4.46
C LEU A 59 4.40 -7.83 -5.21
N ALA A 60 3.35 -8.22 -4.49
CA ALA A 60 2.04 -8.48 -5.11
C ALA A 60 1.43 -7.18 -5.66
N ILE A 61 1.52 -6.09 -4.90
CA ILE A 61 1.13 -4.75 -5.34
C ILE A 61 1.93 -4.33 -6.57
N LEU A 62 3.26 -4.51 -6.55
CA LEU A 62 4.12 -4.14 -7.68
C LEU A 62 3.80 -4.97 -8.94
N ARG A 63 3.57 -6.27 -8.81
CA ARG A 63 3.17 -7.16 -9.92
C ARG A 63 1.79 -6.83 -10.45
N TYR A 64 0.85 -6.46 -9.58
CA TYR A 64 -0.48 -5.99 -9.98
C TYR A 64 -0.38 -4.73 -10.83
N LEU A 65 0.31 -3.70 -10.33
CA LEU A 65 0.53 -2.45 -11.05
C LEU A 65 1.31 -2.67 -12.35
N GLY A 66 2.31 -3.56 -12.32
CA GLY A 66 3.08 -3.93 -13.50
C GLY A 66 2.21 -4.50 -14.61
N ARG A 67 1.29 -5.42 -14.28
CA ARG A 67 0.33 -5.99 -15.25
C ARG A 67 -0.72 -4.97 -15.69
N LYS A 68 -1.24 -4.16 -14.76
CA LYS A 68 -2.27 -3.15 -15.05
C LYS A 68 -1.76 -2.04 -16.00
N HIS A 69 -0.48 -1.69 -15.91
CA HIS A 69 0.10 -0.56 -16.65
C HIS A 69 1.17 -0.98 -17.67
N ASP A 70 1.15 -2.23 -18.14
CA ASP A 70 2.06 -2.75 -19.20
C ASP A 70 3.55 -2.52 -18.88
N LEU A 71 3.93 -2.79 -17.63
CA LEU A 71 5.32 -2.80 -17.13
C LEU A 71 5.78 -4.20 -16.70
N ALA A 72 4.95 -5.21 -16.90
CA ALA A 72 5.36 -6.60 -16.75
C ALA A 72 6.11 -7.04 -18.01
N GLY A 73 7.21 -7.79 -17.85
CA GLY A 73 7.81 -8.50 -18.99
C GLY A 73 6.79 -9.42 -19.64
N ARG A 74 6.77 -9.45 -20.97
CA ARG A 74 5.92 -10.36 -21.76
C ARG A 74 6.46 -11.78 -21.74
#